data_AF-A0A5K1B6C8-F1
#
_entry.id   AF-A0A5K1B6C8-F1
#
_cell.length_a   1.000
_cell.length_b   1.000
_cell.length_c   1.000
_cell.angle_alpha   90.00
_cell.angle_beta   90.00
_cell.angle_gamma   90.00
#
_symmetry.space_group_name_H-M   'P 1'
#
loop_
_entity.id
_entity.type
_entity.pdbx_description
1 polymer ?
#
loop_
_entity_poly.entity_id
_entity_poly.type
_entity_poly.pdbx_seq_one_letter_code
_entity_poly.pdbx_strand_id
1 'polypeptide(L)'
;KTYRVRVHHVGVSTSLNFRIQNHQMLLVETEGSYTVQQNYSNLDIHVGQSYTFLVTMDQNASSDYYVVASARFVNSSEWTKVTGVAILHYSNSQGPASGPLPDPPNDSYDKSFSVNQARSI
;
A
#
# COMPACT_ATOMS: atom_id res chain seq x y z
N LYS A 1 -14.96 -2.32 -11.27
CA LYS A 1 -14.18 -1.43 -12.19
C LYS A 1 -12.72 -1.49 -11.78
N THR A 2 -11.77 -1.34 -12.70
CA THR A 2 -10.34 -1.36 -12.37
C THR A 2 -9.74 0.02 -12.60
N TYR A 3 -8.96 0.50 -11.64
CA TYR A 3 -8.32 1.81 -11.68
C TYR A 3 -6.80 1.66 -11.67
N ARG A 4 -6.13 2.52 -12.43
CA ARG A 4 -4.67 2.62 -12.43
C ARG A 4 -4.22 3.65 -11.41
N VAL A 5 -3.52 3.20 -10.37
CA VAL A 5 -3.02 4.03 -9.28
C VAL A 5 -1.51 4.18 -9.44
N ARG A 6 -1.01 5.42 -9.50
CA ARG A 6 0.42 5.74 -9.54
C ARG A 6 0.85 6.25 -8.19
N VAL A 7 1.78 5.57 -7.55
CA VAL A 7 2.28 5.90 -6.22
C VAL A 7 3.74 6.31 -6.35
N HIS A 8 4.06 7.49 -5.83
CA HIS A 8 5.39 8.08 -5.90
C HIS A 8 5.84 8.44 -4.48
N HIS A 9 7.00 7.95 -4.06
CA HIS A 9 7.54 8.32 -2.77
C HIS A 9 8.46 9.55 -2.90
N VAL A 10 7.87 10.73 -2.67
CA VAL A 10 8.53 12.05 -2.73
C VAL A 10 9.09 12.52 -1.38
N GLY A 11 9.17 11.63 -0.40
CA GLY A 11 9.70 11.92 0.93
C GLY A 11 11.23 12.07 0.93
N VAL A 12 11.78 12.44 2.09
CA VAL A 12 13.23 12.63 2.27
C VAL A 12 13.89 11.51 3.06
N SER A 13 13.10 10.66 3.73
CA SER A 13 13.60 9.62 4.62
C SER A 13 12.57 8.51 4.80
N THR A 14 13.05 7.33 5.20
CA THR A 14 12.27 6.11 5.52
C THR A 14 11.67 5.41 4.32
N SER A 15 11.26 4.15 4.49
CA SER A 15 10.49 3.40 3.49
C SER A 15 9.03 3.42 3.91
N LEU A 16 8.11 3.46 2.95
CA LEU A 16 6.67 3.44 3.24
C LEU A 16 6.07 2.12 2.76
N ASN A 17 5.31 1.46 3.62
CA ASN A 17 4.44 0.37 3.21
C ASN A 17 3.09 0.93 2.77
N PHE A 18 2.77 0.78 1.48
CA PHE A 18 1.50 1.18 0.88
C PHE A 18 0.56 -0.02 0.78
N ARG A 19 -0.70 0.16 1.20
CA ARG A 19 -1.74 -0.88 1.14
C ARG A 19 -3.14 -0.28 1.09
N ILE A 20 -4.07 -1.05 0.54
CA ILE A 20 -5.49 -0.70 0.50
C ILE A 20 -6.25 -1.83 1.21
N GLN A 21 -7.08 -1.47 2.18
CA GLN A 21 -7.85 -2.41 2.97
C GLN A 21 -8.70 -3.30 2.07
N ASN A 22 -8.54 -4.62 2.23
CA ASN A 22 -9.26 -5.66 1.48
C ASN A 22 -9.10 -5.59 -0.04
N HIS A 23 -8.11 -4.88 -0.58
CA HIS A 23 -7.88 -4.81 -2.01
C HIS A 23 -6.51 -5.41 -2.37
N GLN A 24 -6.50 -6.20 -3.45
CA GLN A 24 -5.24 -6.58 -4.09
C GLN A 24 -4.83 -5.51 -5.10
N MET A 25 -3.53 -5.30 -5.19
CA MET A 25 -2.88 -4.36 -6.09
C MET A 25 -2.03 -5.17 -7.07
N LEU A 26 -2.40 -5.15 -8.35
CA LEU A 26 -1.61 -5.78 -9.39
C LEU A 26 -0.50 -4.81 -9.82
N LEU A 27 0.75 -5.13 -9.53
CA LEU A 27 1.90 -4.35 -9.99
C LEU A 27 2.05 -4.50 -11.50
N VAL A 28 2.13 -3.38 -12.21
CA VAL A 28 2.27 -3.37 -13.69
C VAL A 28 3.45 -2.55 -14.20
N GLU A 29 3.94 -1.61 -13.40
CA GLU A 29 5.07 -0.74 -13.78
C GLU A 29 5.89 -0.40 -12.54
N THR A 30 7.21 -0.44 -12.68
CA THR A 30 8.19 0.01 -11.69
C THR A 30 9.13 0.99 -12.37
N GLU A 31 9.21 2.21 -11.84
CA GLU A 31 10.17 3.25 -12.27
C GLU A 31 10.15 3.52 -13.78
N GLY A 32 8.96 3.49 -14.41
CA GLY A 32 8.79 3.73 -15.83
C GLY A 32 9.00 2.51 -16.74
N SER A 33 9.25 1.33 -16.17
CA SER A 33 9.41 0.07 -16.90
C SER A 33 8.31 -0.93 -16.55
N TYR A 34 7.79 -1.63 -17.55
CA TYR A 34 6.82 -2.70 -17.32
C TYR A 34 7.48 -3.90 -16.66
N THR A 35 6.86 -4.41 -15.60
CA THR A 35 7.35 -5.58 -14.86
C THR A 35 6.47 -6.80 -15.14
N VAL A 36 6.92 -7.97 -14.68
CA VAL A 36 6.04 -9.14 -14.60
C VAL A 36 4.87 -8.77 -13.69
N GLN A 37 3.65 -9.05 -14.16
CA GLN A 37 2.44 -8.68 -13.42
C GLN A 37 2.26 -9.60 -12.22
N GLN A 38 2.21 -9.02 -11.02
CA GLN A 38 2.08 -9.77 -9.78
C GLN A 38 1.16 -9.06 -8.80
N ASN A 39 0.34 -9.84 -8.10
CA ASN A 39 -0.59 -9.33 -7.10
C ASN A 39 0.11 -9.15 -5.76
N TYR A 40 -0.09 -7.98 -5.16
CA TYR A 40 0.39 -7.61 -3.84
C TYR A 40 -0.78 -7.10 -2.99
N SER A 41 -0.83 -7.51 -1.72
CA SER A 41 -1.75 -6.91 -0.74
C SER A 41 -1.17 -5.63 -0.11
N ASN A 42 0.16 -5.53 -0.10
CA ASN A 42 0.91 -4.36 0.33
C ASN A 42 2.26 -4.33 -0.42
N LEU A 43 2.87 -3.14 -0.53
CA LEU A 43 4.17 -2.97 -1.14
C LEU A 43 5.01 -1.96 -0.35
N ASP A 44 6.26 -2.29 -0.05
CA ASP A 44 7.26 -1.35 0.45
C ASP A 44 7.79 -0.49 -0.70
N ILE A 45 7.70 0.83 -0.55
CA ILE A 45 8.13 1.84 -1.51
C ILE A 45 9.22 2.70 -0.86
N HIS A 46 10.42 2.65 -1.41
CA HIS A 46 11.57 3.43 -0.93
C HIS A 46 11.58 4.84 -1.52
N VAL A 47 12.35 5.75 -0.89
CA VAL A 47 12.44 7.13 -1.34
C VAL A 47 12.91 7.20 -2.79
N GLY A 48 12.24 8.01 -3.60
CA GLY A 48 12.53 8.20 -5.03
C GLY A 48 11.90 7.17 -5.94
N GLN A 49 11.33 6.09 -5.40
CA GLN A 49 10.70 5.06 -6.22
C GLN A 49 9.29 5.44 -6.65
N SER A 50 8.89 4.87 -7.78
CA SER A 50 7.59 5.07 -8.41
C SER A 50 7.03 3.74 -8.86
N TYR A 51 5.79 3.44 -8.46
CA TYR A 51 5.11 2.20 -8.81
C TYR A 51 3.72 2.48 -9.37
N THR A 52 3.31 1.69 -10.36
CA THR A 52 1.94 1.71 -10.88
C THR A 52 1.25 0.40 -10.60
N PHE A 53 0.06 0.49 -10.02
CA PHE A 53 -0.80 -0.64 -9.70
C PHE A 53 -2.11 -0.57 -10.46
N LEU A 54 -2.66 -1.72 -10.83
CA LEU A 54 -4.07 -1.86 -11.16
C LEU A 54 -4.82 -2.38 -9.93
N VAL A 55 -5.81 -1.62 -9.50
CA VAL A 55 -6.66 -1.95 -8.35
C VAL A 55 -8.07 -2.18 -8.84
N THR A 56 -8.57 -3.39 -8.63
CA THR A 56 -9.95 -3.75 -8.98
C THR A 56 -10.86 -3.45 -7.81
N MET A 57 -11.91 -2.67 -8.06
CA MET A 57 -12.98 -2.39 -7.09
C MET A 57 -13.97 -3.55 -7.11
N ASP A 58 -13.60 -4.64 -6.45
CA ASP A 58 -14.34 -5.91 -6.34
C ASP A 58 -14.92 -6.17 -4.94
N GLN A 59 -14.61 -5.31 -3.98
CA GLN A 59 -15.11 -5.42 -2.62
C GLN A 59 -16.57 -4.95 -2.45
N ASN A 60 -17.21 -5.39 -1.36
CA ASN A 60 -18.61 -5.14 -1.08
C ASN A 60 -18.85 -3.71 -0.56
N ALA A 61 -19.68 -2.92 -1.24
CA ALA A 61 -19.93 -1.51 -0.92
C ALA A 61 -20.79 -1.27 0.34
N SER A 62 -20.76 -2.16 1.33
CA SER A 62 -21.40 -1.94 2.63
C SER A 62 -20.73 -0.81 3.41
N SER A 63 -19.44 -0.55 3.16
CA SER A 63 -18.66 0.52 3.80
C SER A 63 -17.52 1.00 2.90
N ASP A 64 -16.94 2.14 3.24
CA ASP A 64 -15.69 2.61 2.63
C ASP A 64 -14.47 1.80 3.13
N TYR A 65 -13.33 2.00 2.46
CA TYR A 65 -12.08 1.29 2.76
C TYR A 65 -10.94 2.24 3.06
N TYR A 66 -10.03 1.84 3.96
CA TYR A 66 -8.82 2.61 4.24
C TYR A 66 -7.74 2.38 3.18
N VAL A 67 -7.12 3.46 2.72
CA VAL A 67 -5.84 3.47 2.02
C VAL A 67 -4.79 3.92 3.02
N VAL A 68 -3.76 3.11 3.23
CA VAL A 68 -2.78 3.32 4.29
C VAL A 68 -1.37 3.34 3.74
N ALA A 69 -0.61 4.35 4.14
CA ALA A 69 0.84 4.44 3.93
C ALA A 69 1.50 4.60 5.31
N SER A 70 2.24 3.59 5.75
CA SER A 70 2.91 3.61 7.06
C SER A 70 4.41 3.45 6.93
N ALA A 71 5.18 4.17 7.75
CA ALA A 71 6.64 4.06 7.77
C ALA A 71 7.12 2.66 8.19
N ARG A 72 8.24 2.22 7.59
CA ARG A 72 8.95 0.94 7.83
C ARG A 72 10.39 1.22 8.26
N PHE A 73 10.98 0.28 8.99
CA PHE A 73 12.38 0.27 9.42
C PHE A 73 12.79 1.47 10.29
N VAL A 74 11.88 1.94 11.13
CA VAL A 74 12.09 3.06 12.05
C VAL A 74 12.17 2.58 13.49
N ASN A 75 13.20 3.05 14.20
CA ASN A 75 13.48 2.63 15.57
C ASN A 75 12.97 3.69 16.55
N SER A 76 11.67 3.68 16.91
CA SER A 76 11.12 4.44 18.05
C SER A 76 9.63 4.19 18.29
N SER A 77 9.19 4.42 19.53
CA SER A 77 7.80 4.42 19.99
C SER A 77 6.95 5.61 19.50
N GLU A 78 7.56 6.58 18.80
CA GLU A 78 6.90 7.82 18.35
C GLU A 78 6.35 7.76 16.91
N TRP A 79 6.77 6.79 16.09
CA TRP A 79 6.49 6.76 14.64
C TRP A 79 5.26 5.95 14.22
N THR A 80 4.54 5.30 15.15
CA THR A 80 3.13 4.93 14.93
C THR A 80 2.28 6.13 14.48
N LYS A 81 2.76 7.36 14.72
CA LYS A 81 2.15 8.64 14.31
C LYS A 81 2.41 9.03 12.83
N VAL A 82 3.33 8.40 12.11
CA VAL A 82 3.58 8.70 10.67
C VAL A 82 2.90 7.66 9.79
N THR A 83 1.59 7.55 10.00
CA THR A 83 0.70 6.75 9.16
C THR A 83 -0.24 7.70 8.43
N GLY A 84 -0.09 7.77 7.11
CA GLY A 84 -1.06 8.44 6.24
C GLY A 84 -2.26 7.53 6.03
N VAL A 85 -3.45 8.05 6.28
CA VAL A 85 -4.72 7.36 6.03
C VAL A 85 -5.56 8.19 5.07
N ALA A 86 -6.05 7.55 4.02
CA ALA A 86 -7.05 8.10 3.11
C ALA A 86 -8.25 7.14 3.00
N ILE A 87 -9.34 7.65 2.45
CA ILE A 87 -10.60 6.89 2.29
C ILE A 87 -10.82 6.58 0.81
N LEU A 88 -11.00 5.31 0.50
CA LEU A 88 -11.49 4.82 -0.77
C LEU A 88 -13.01 4.66 -0.67
N HIS A 89 -13.73 5.64 -1.21
CA HIS A 89 -15.20 5.68 -1.21
C HIS A 89 -15.77 5.08 -2.49
N TYR A 90 -16.62 4.08 -2.35
CA TYR A 90 -17.40 3.52 -3.46
C TYR A 90 -18.63 4.39 -3.72
N SER A 91 -18.99 4.61 -4.98
CA SER A 91 -20.16 5.43 -5.32
C SER A 91 -21.49 4.88 -4.79
N ASN A 92 -21.55 3.59 -4.47
CA ASN A 92 -22.70 2.91 -3.87
C ASN A 92 -22.45 2.51 -2.40
N SER A 93 -21.45 3.11 -1.74
CA SER A 93 -21.12 2.84 -0.35
C SER A 93 -22.27 3.18 0.59
N GLN A 94 -22.53 2.31 1.56
CA GLN A 94 -23.61 2.48 2.54
C GLN A 94 -23.13 3.06 3.89
N GLY A 95 -21.83 3.30 4.06
CA GLY A 95 -21.29 3.82 5.31
C GLY A 95 -19.80 4.15 5.27
N PRO A 96 -19.29 4.87 6.29
CA PRO A 96 -17.88 5.21 6.39
C PRO A 96 -17.01 3.96 6.63
N ALA A 97 -15.71 4.09 6.38
CA ALA A 97 -14.76 3.04 6.67
C ALA A 97 -14.78 2.70 8.17
N SER A 98 -14.73 1.41 8.48
CA SER A 98 -14.87 0.88 9.84
C SER A 98 -13.85 -0.23 10.11
N GLY A 99 -13.54 -0.43 11.39
CA GLY A 99 -12.55 -1.40 11.86
C GLY A 99 -11.14 -0.82 12.01
N PRO A 100 -10.18 -1.66 12.44
CA PRO A 100 -8.78 -1.25 12.56
C PRO A 100 -8.16 -1.01 11.18
N LEU A 101 -7.14 -0.14 11.13
CA LEU A 101 -6.31 0.02 9.94
C LEU A 101 -5.65 -1.33 9.61
N PRO A 102 -5.48 -1.69 8.32
CA PRO A 102 -4.74 -2.89 7.96
C PRO A 102 -3.35 -2.86 8.59
N ASP A 103 -2.91 -3.97 9.17
CA ASP A 103 -1.60 -4.05 9.80
C ASP A 103 -0.47 -3.96 8.75
N PRO A 104 0.62 -3.23 9.03
CA PRO A 104 1.81 -3.28 8.20
C PRO A 104 2.54 -4.63 8.38
N PRO A 105 3.43 -5.02 7.45
CA PRO A 105 4.29 -6.18 7.67
C PRO A 105 5.16 -5.96 8.93
N ASN A 106 5.47 -7.05 9.63
CA ASN A 106 6.12 -6.96 10.93
C ASN A 106 7.64 -6.77 10.79
N ASP A 107 8.15 -5.56 11.07
CA ASP A 107 9.57 -5.21 10.98
C ASP A 107 10.49 -6.03 11.91
N SER A 108 9.95 -6.59 13.00
CA SER A 108 10.75 -7.34 13.99
C SER A 108 10.99 -8.79 13.57
N TYR A 109 9.97 -9.43 12.99
CA TYR A 109 10.01 -10.85 12.61
C TYR A 109 10.22 -11.07 11.11
N ASP A 110 9.91 -10.08 10.26
CA ASP A 110 9.99 -10.18 8.81
C ASP A 110 10.90 -9.10 8.21
N LYS A 111 12.18 -9.19 8.57
CA LYS A 111 13.24 -8.30 8.05
C LYS A 111 13.56 -8.56 6.57
N SER A 112 13.19 -9.73 6.05
CA SER A 112 13.46 -10.11 4.66
C SER A 112 12.35 -9.74 3.70
N PHE A 113 11.16 -9.33 4.18
CA PHE A 113 10.02 -8.92 3.35
C PHE A 113 10.42 -7.98 2.20
N SER A 114 11.05 -6.84 2.50
CA SER A 114 11.38 -5.85 1.46
C SER A 114 12.40 -6.39 0.47
N VAL A 115 13.29 -7.30 0.89
CA VAL A 115 14.29 -7.92 0.00
C VAL A 115 13.63 -8.98 -0.88
N ASN A 116 12.74 -9.78 -0.33
CA ASN A 116 11.99 -10.80 -1.08
C ASN A 116 11.06 -10.15 -2.10
N GLN A 117 10.38 -9.07 -1.71
CA GLN A 117 9.60 -8.23 -2.61
C GLN A 117 10.48 -7.68 -3.74
N ALA A 118 11.64 -7.10 -3.44
CA ALA A 118 12.54 -6.57 -4.47
C ALA A 118 13.03 -7.65 -5.45
N ARG A 119 13.06 -8.93 -5.04
CA ARG A 119 13.41 -10.06 -5.92
C ARG A 119 12.26 -10.54 -6.81
N SER A 120 11.01 -10.24 -6.44
CA SER A 120 9.81 -10.65 -7.20
C SER A 120 9.30 -9.59 -8.17
N ILE A 121 9.90 -8.40 -8.17
CA ILE A 121 9.62 -7.30 -9.11
C ILE A 121 10.63 -7.36 -10.26
#